data_AF-A0A6L5YJI1-F1
#
_entry.id   AF-A0A6L5YJI1-F1
#
_cell.length_a   1.000
_cell.length_b   1.000
_cell.length_c   1.000
_cell.angle_alpha   90.00
_cell.angle_beta   90.00
_cell.angle_gamma   90.00
#
_symmetry.space_group_name_H-M   'P 1'
#
loop_
_entity.id
_entity.type
_entity.pdbx_description
1 polymer ?
#
loop_
_entity_poly.entity_id
_entity_poly.type
_entity_poly.pdbx_seq_one_letter_code
_entity_poly.pdbx_strand_id
1 'polypeptide(L)' 'MEKKKLLRYSMQLSMLRQLLSMKLINDFEYEKIKKRLMRDYGVVSNITT' A
#
# COMPACT_ATOMS: atom_id res chain seq x y z
N MET A 1 -7.67 -18.49 -0.28
CA MET A 1 -8.07 -17.17 0.30
C MET A 1 -7.02 -16.08 0.07
N GLU A 2 -5.73 -16.39 0.06
CA GLU A 2 -4.64 -15.39 -0.06
C GLU A 2 -4.57 -14.62 -1.40
N LYS A 3 -4.89 -15.27 -2.53
CA LYS A 3 -4.96 -14.59 -3.84
C LYS A 3 -5.93 -13.40 -3.84
N LYS A 4 -7.06 -13.48 -3.12
CA LYS A 4 -8.01 -12.37 -2.98
C LYS A 4 -7.46 -11.24 -2.12
N LYS A 5 -6.63 -11.54 -1.11
CA LYS A 5 -5.95 -10.52 -0.29
C LYS A 5 -4.91 -9.77 -1.12
N LEU A 6 -4.08 -10.47 -1.89
CA LEU A 6 -3.10 -9.85 -2.77
C LEU A 6 -3.74 -8.96 -3.85
N LEU A 7 -4.85 -9.41 -4.45
CA LEU A 7 -5.62 -8.59 -5.41
C LEU A 7 -6.16 -7.31 -4.77
N ARG A 8 -6.72 -7.40 -3.55
CA ARG A 8 -7.19 -6.22 -2.80
C ARG A 8 -6.06 -5.27 -2.45
N TYR A 9 -4.91 -5.80 -2.01
CA TYR A 9 -3.72 -5.01 -1.74
C TYR A 9 -3.24 -4.25 -2.98
N SER A 10 -3.11 -4.92 -4.13
CA SER A 10 -2.71 -4.29 -5.40
C SER A 10 -3.68 -3.18 -5.84
N MET A 11 -4.98 -3.40 -5.65
CA MET A 11 -6.00 -2.40 -5.95
C MET A 11 -5.89 -1.18 -5.02
N GLN A 12 -5.74 -1.39 -3.71
CA GLN A 12 -5.58 -0.31 -2.74
C GLN A 12 -4.31 0.49 -2.96
N LEU A 13 -3.20 -0.17 -3.31
CA LEU A 13 -1.95 0.51 -3.63
C LEU A 13 -2.08 1.38 -4.90
N SER A 14 -2.82 0.89 -5.90
CA SER A 14 -3.10 1.64 -7.13
C SER A 14 -4.00 2.84 -6.87
N MET A 15 -4.99 2.71 -5.99
CA MET A 15 -5.82 3.85 -5.55
C MET A 15 -4.99 4.88 -4.78
N LEU A 16 -4.10 4.44 -3.88
CA LEU A 16 -3.23 5.32 -3.13
C LEU A 16 -2.30 6.13 -4.05
N ARG A 17 -1.76 5.51 -5.10
CA ARG A 17 -0.97 6.23 -6.13
C ARG A 17 -1.80 7.25 -6.90
N GLN A 18 -3.06 6.94 -7.21
CA GLN A 18 -3.96 7.89 -7.88
C GLN A 18 -4.25 9.10 -6.99
N LEU A 19 -4.50 8.90 -5.69
CA LEU A 19 -4.68 10.00 -4.73
C LEU A 19 -3.45 10.92 -4.68
N LEU A 20 -2.24 10.35 -4.70
CA LEU A 20 -1.00 11.13 -4.75
C LEU A 20 -0.86 11.89 -6.08
N SER A 21 -1.16 11.22 -7.20
CA SER A 21 -1.13 11.86 -8.53
C SER A 21 -2.12 13.00 -8.66
N MET A 22 -3.27 12.91 -7.99
CA MET A 22 -4.28 13.97 -7.92
C MET A 22 -3.96 15.02 -6.86
N LYS A 23 -2.82 14.91 -6.15
CA LYS A 23 -2.43 15.75 -5.01
C LYS A 23 -3.48 15.85 -3.89
N LEU A 24 -4.31 14.82 -3.75
CA LEU A 24 -5.29 14.70 -2.66
C LEU A 24 -4.63 14.27 -1.34
N ILE A 25 -3.43 13.69 -1.44
CA ILE A 25 -2.55 13.35 -0.32
C ILE A 25 -1.13 13.84 -0.63
N ASN A 26 -0.32 13.98 0.41
CA ASN A 26 1.10 14.30 0.29
C ASN A 26 1.97 13.03 0.38
N ASP A 27 3.26 13.14 0.06
CA ASP A 27 4.21 12.03 0.10
C ASP A 27 4.35 11.38 1.49
N PHE A 28 4.20 12.18 2.56
CA PHE A 28 4.26 11.70 3.94
C PHE A 28 3.07 10.78 4.29
N GLU A 29 1.85 11.20 3.95
CA GLU A 29 0.62 10.43 4.12
C GLU A 29 0.63 9.19 3.23
N TYR A 30 1.12 9.31 2.00
CA TYR A 30 1.33 8.18 1.09
C TYR A 30 2.20 7.09 1.75
N GLU A 31 3.38 7.44 2.26
CA GLU A 31 4.29 6.48 2.90
C GLU A 31 3.71 5.87 4.18
N LYS A 32 3.01 6.68 4.99
CA LYS A 32 2.35 6.20 6.22
C LYS A 32 1.25 5.18 5.91
N ILE A 33 0.41 5.46 4.92
CA ILE A 33 -0.69 4.55 4.50
C ILE A 33 -0.12 3.29 3.83
N LYS A 34 0.90 3.43 2.99
CA LYS A 34 1.58 2.30 2.35
C LYS A 34 2.20 1.35 3.38
N LYS A 35 2.93 1.86 4.38
CA LYS A 35 3.48 1.05 5.48
C LYS A 35 2.38 0.33 6.26
N ARG A 36 1.25 1.01 6.51
CA ARG A 36 0.08 0.39 7.17
C ARG A 36 -0.52 -0.73 6.31
N LEU A 37 -0.75 -0.49 5.02
CA LEU A 37 -1.23 -1.51 4.08
C LEU A 37 -0.30 -2.72 4.04
N MET A 38 1.01 -2.51 3.97
CA MET A 38 1.98 -3.61 4.00
C MET A 38 1.84 -4.45 5.29
N ARG A 39 1.69 -3.80 6.45
CA ARG A 39 1.49 -4.48 7.74
C ARG A 39 0.13 -5.21 7.83
N ASP A 40 -0.95 -4.58 7.40
CA ASP A 40 -2.32 -5.14 7.39
C ASP A 40 -2.41 -6.41 6.52
N TYR A 41 -1.70 -6.41 5.39
CA TYR A 41 -1.67 -7.56 4.48
C TYR A 41 -0.56 -8.57 4.80
N GLY A 42 0.25 -8.33 5.84
CA GLY A 42 1.40 -9.17 6.17
C GLY A 42 2.48 -9.19 5.08
N VAL A 43 2.51 -8.18 4.21
CA VAL A 43 3.58 -7.95 3.24
C VAL A 43 4.76 -7.35 4.01
N VAL A 44 5.45 -8.22 4.74
CA VAL A 44 6.73 -7.87 5.34
C VAL A 44 7.73 -7.87 4.20
N SER A 45 8.22 -6.69 3.79
CA SER A 45 9.40 -6.61 2.94
C SER A 45 10.58 -7.14 3.74
N ASN A 46 10.77 -8.45 3.68
CA ASN A 46 11.95 -9.15 4.17
C ASN A 46 13.12 -8.86 3.21
N ILE A 47 13.58 -7.60 3.20
CA ILE A 47 14.86 -7.22 2.60
C ILE A 47 15.70 -6.59 3.71
N THR A 48 16.07 -7.42 4.69
CA THR A 48 17.19 -7.15 5.59
C THR A 48 17.87 -8.49 5.80
N THR A 49 18.80 -8.80 4.90
CA THR A 49 19.94 -9.68 5.14
C THR A 49 21.17 -8.80 5.18
#